data_AF-A0A1Y2QD01-F1
#
_entry.id   AF-A0A1Y2QD01-F1
#
_cell.length_a   1.000
_cell.length_b   1.000
_cell.length_c   1.000
_cell.angle_alpha   90.00
_cell.angle_beta   90.00
_cell.angle_gamma   90.00
#
_symmetry.space_group_name_H-M   'P 1'
#
loop_
_entity.id
_entity.type
_entity.pdbx_description
1 polymer ?
#
loop_
_entity_poly.entity_id
_entity_poly.type
_entity_poly.pdbx_seq_one_letter_code
_entity_poly.pdbx_strand_id
1 'polypeptide(L)'
;MHLLGAGAVRPLAMEARRRATAARGRRHGVPFGHRHQPVWRAVPLATVDRTPGKHRISGHADAVRGGRRGQGWPRAKRCRPGRRELPRRLHMPLVVPAAMNPGHSTRREPPTRQRGLSLVEVLVGMAIGLMVTLAAVSSLVFVRLSAATAEDAWRLQQDANTAFRIIGWQLRQAGARPLLAVANTGTVEFASGYTGYGVAEAPLPVSGSDGGGTAPDVLRTSLQNDVGADARDCLGLAPAGGVVNIINQFSLVDGNLSCTGVSNTASIASGVEDMQVWYGENTPAGFQYSTQPVAWSAVTAVMVCLRLVGERPAQVSTDTTGCNDEVVAADGRLRRSFVRVFQIRNVLEAGK
;
A
#
# COMPACT_ATOMS: atom_id res chain seq x y z
N MET A 1 -7.28 -26.09 71.13
CA MET A 1 -8.08 -25.25 70.21
C MET A 1 -7.99 -25.91 68.84
N HIS A 2 -8.95 -26.78 68.50
CA HIS A 2 -10.06 -26.52 67.55
C HIS A 2 -9.57 -26.48 66.09
N LEU A 3 -10.07 -27.23 65.11
CA LEU A 3 -11.27 -28.07 64.92
C LEU A 3 -11.05 -28.99 63.68
N LEU A 4 -11.63 -30.21 63.74
CA LEU A 4 -12.41 -30.99 62.74
C LEU A 4 -12.27 -30.69 61.22
N GLY A 5 -12.35 -31.63 60.28
CA GLY A 5 -12.86 -32.99 60.33
C GLY A 5 -12.86 -33.65 58.94
N ALA A 6 -12.97 -34.99 58.95
CA ALA A 6 -12.98 -35.89 57.81
C ALA A 6 -14.33 -35.96 57.08
N GLY A 7 -14.31 -36.31 55.80
CA GLY A 7 -15.50 -36.64 55.01
C GLY A 7 -15.14 -37.41 53.73
N ALA A 8 -15.14 -38.73 53.81
CA ALA A 8 -15.05 -39.65 52.67
C ALA A 8 -16.46 -40.17 52.32
N VAL A 9 -16.86 -40.09 51.04
CA VAL A 9 -18.04 -40.79 50.52
C VAL A 9 -17.78 -41.22 49.06
N ARG A 10 -17.67 -42.53 48.83
CA ARG A 10 -18.13 -43.23 47.61
C ARG A 10 -19.54 -43.76 47.94
N PRO A 11 -20.49 -43.93 47.01
CA PRO A 11 -20.50 -45.18 46.22
C PRO A 11 -21.26 -45.13 44.87
N LEU A 12 -21.34 -46.33 44.26
CA LEU A 12 -22.35 -46.86 43.34
C LEU A 12 -22.18 -46.68 41.82
N ALA A 13 -21.82 -47.82 41.22
CA ALA A 13 -21.98 -48.20 39.84
C ALA A 13 -23.46 -48.18 39.41
N MET A 14 -23.70 -47.80 38.15
CA MET A 14 -24.95 -48.11 37.46
C MET A 14 -24.64 -48.59 36.06
N GLU A 15 -25.01 -49.84 35.84
CA GLU A 15 -24.84 -50.62 34.62
C GLU A 15 -26.07 -50.40 33.73
N ALA A 16 -25.87 -50.01 32.47
CA ALA A 16 -26.95 -49.90 31.50
C ALA A 16 -26.53 -50.53 30.16
N ARG A 17 -26.92 -51.81 30.00
CA ARG A 17 -27.02 -52.49 28.71
C ARG A 17 -28.01 -51.76 27.81
N ARG A 18 -27.64 -51.43 26.56
CA ARG A 18 -28.59 -51.38 25.43
C ARG A 18 -27.95 -51.90 24.14
N ARG A 19 -28.84 -52.55 23.38
CA ARG A 19 -28.63 -53.53 22.32
C ARG A 19 -28.14 -52.91 21.01
N ALA A 20 -27.38 -53.72 20.29
CA ALA A 20 -27.08 -53.54 18.88
C ALA A 20 -28.35 -53.68 18.02
N THR A 21 -28.53 -52.76 17.08
CA THR A 21 -29.32 -52.96 15.86
C THR A 21 -28.52 -52.36 14.71
N ALA A 22 -28.11 -53.23 13.79
CA ALA A 22 -27.45 -52.88 12.55
C ALA A 22 -28.45 -52.20 11.60
N ALA A 23 -28.06 -51.07 11.02
CA ALA A 23 -28.67 -50.53 9.81
C ALA A 23 -27.58 -50.04 8.87
N ARG A 24 -27.69 -50.52 7.64
CA ARG A 24 -26.73 -50.50 6.55
C ARG A 24 -27.04 -49.29 5.66
N GLY A 25 -26.06 -48.43 5.35
CA GLY A 25 -26.13 -47.63 4.12
C GLY A 25 -25.54 -46.22 4.12
N ARG A 26 -24.43 -46.10 3.36
CA ARG A 26 -24.07 -45.02 2.43
C ARG A 26 -23.43 -43.71 2.94
N ARG A 27 -22.13 -43.61 2.56
CA ARG A 27 -21.44 -42.52 1.85
C ARG A 27 -20.94 -41.29 2.65
N HIS A 28 -19.60 -41.26 2.72
CA HIS A 28 -18.67 -40.13 2.55
C HIS A 28 -18.76 -38.89 3.46
N GLY A 29 -17.62 -38.61 4.12
CA GLY A 29 -17.24 -37.26 4.56
C GLY A 29 -16.62 -37.22 5.96
N VAL A 30 -15.31 -37.39 6.05
CA VAL A 30 -14.52 -37.13 7.28
C VAL A 30 -14.21 -35.63 7.35
N PRO A 31 -14.33 -34.94 8.49
CA PRO A 31 -13.82 -33.58 8.63
C PRO A 31 -12.38 -33.63 9.14
N PHE A 32 -11.42 -33.20 8.30
CA PHE A 32 -10.06 -32.89 8.74
C PHE A 32 -9.89 -31.36 8.74
N GLY A 33 -9.84 -30.78 9.93
CA GLY A 33 -9.39 -29.41 10.14
C GLY A 33 -7.88 -29.39 10.28
N HIS A 34 -7.19 -29.01 9.23
CA HIS A 34 -5.80 -28.55 9.30
C HIS A 34 -5.74 -27.12 8.74
N ARG A 35 -5.29 -26.19 9.59
CA ARG A 35 -4.86 -24.84 9.20
C ARG A 35 -3.73 -25.00 8.18
N HIS A 36 -4.01 -24.66 6.92
CA HIS A 36 -2.97 -24.47 5.93
C HIS A 36 -2.33 -23.10 6.17
N GLN A 37 -1.10 -23.09 6.69
CA GLN A 37 -0.22 -21.95 6.48
C GLN A 37 0.21 -21.97 5.00
N PRO A 38 0.12 -20.85 4.26
CA PRO A 38 0.61 -20.80 2.89
C PRO A 38 2.14 -20.86 2.91
N VAL A 39 2.69 -21.96 2.38
CA VAL A 39 4.14 -22.13 2.17
C VAL A 39 4.53 -21.33 0.92
N TRP A 40 4.90 -20.07 1.10
CA TRP A 40 5.51 -19.27 0.06
C TRP A 40 7.00 -19.66 -0.05
N ARG A 41 7.36 -20.42 -1.09
CA ARG A 41 8.76 -20.77 -1.40
C ARG A 41 9.55 -19.50 -1.70
N ALA A 42 10.60 -19.25 -0.90
CA ALA A 42 11.58 -18.20 -1.15
C ALA A 42 12.31 -18.42 -2.49
N VAL A 43 12.42 -17.37 -3.29
CA VAL A 43 13.33 -17.31 -4.44
C VAL A 43 14.72 -16.92 -3.91
N PRO A 44 15.79 -17.69 -4.14
CA PRO A 44 17.10 -17.37 -3.59
C PRO A 44 17.69 -16.13 -4.28
N LEU A 45 18.08 -15.14 -3.48
CA LEU A 45 18.91 -14.01 -3.90
C LEU A 45 20.36 -14.50 -4.05
N ALA A 46 20.99 -14.13 -5.17
CA ALA A 46 22.38 -14.45 -5.47
C ALA A 46 23.33 -13.89 -4.40
N THR A 47 24.15 -14.77 -3.82
CA THR A 47 25.24 -14.44 -2.91
C THR A 47 26.38 -13.76 -3.68
N VAL A 48 26.68 -12.51 -3.33
CA VAL A 48 27.93 -11.83 -3.73
C VAL A 48 28.97 -12.11 -2.65
N ASP A 49 29.97 -12.89 -3.03
CA ASP A 49 31.15 -13.19 -2.21
C ASP A 49 32.01 -11.93 -2.02
N ARG A 50 32.40 -11.62 -0.78
CA ARG A 50 33.30 -10.52 -0.44
C ARG A 50 34.47 -11.07 0.37
N THR A 51 35.58 -11.30 -0.31
CA THR A 51 36.89 -11.47 0.32
C THR A 51 37.50 -10.13 0.73
N PRO A 52 38.14 -10.00 1.91
CA PRO A 52 38.70 -8.74 2.39
C PRO A 52 40.13 -8.50 1.87
N GLY A 53 40.29 -7.52 0.99
CA GLY A 53 41.59 -7.00 0.56
C GLY A 53 42.05 -5.81 1.42
N LYS A 54 43.18 -5.96 2.11
CA LYS A 54 43.87 -4.90 2.85
C LYS A 54 44.43 -3.85 1.88
N HIS A 55 44.08 -2.57 2.04
CA HIS A 55 44.82 -1.47 1.43
C HIS A 55 45.34 -0.50 2.50
N ARG A 56 46.66 -0.52 2.64
CA ARG A 56 47.51 0.38 3.41
C ARG A 56 47.71 1.65 2.58
N ILE A 57 47.35 2.82 3.10
CA ILE A 57 47.69 4.10 2.47
C ILE A 57 48.83 4.70 3.28
N SER A 58 50.03 4.63 2.70
CA SER A 58 51.23 5.32 3.19
C SER A 58 51.25 6.73 2.59
N GLY A 59 51.41 7.75 3.41
CA GLY A 59 51.68 9.10 2.96
C GLY A 59 53.13 9.25 2.47
N HIS A 60 53.31 10.01 1.40
CA HIS A 60 54.56 10.72 1.15
C HIS A 60 54.25 12.16 0.73
N ALA A 61 54.82 13.08 1.48
CA ALA A 61 54.90 14.49 1.17
C ALA A 61 56.01 14.70 0.13
N ASP A 62 55.74 15.48 -0.91
CA ASP A 62 56.76 16.19 -1.66
C ASP A 62 56.23 17.54 -2.14
N ALA A 63 57.04 18.56 -1.87
CA ALA A 63 56.80 19.96 -2.19
C ALA A 63 57.24 20.26 -3.62
N VAL A 64 56.39 20.93 -4.42
CA VAL A 64 56.82 21.63 -5.64
C VAL A 64 56.16 23.00 -5.76
N ARG A 65 57.04 23.94 -6.07
CA ARG A 65 56.93 25.40 -6.11
C ARG A 65 56.22 25.87 -7.40
N GLY A 66 55.26 26.79 -7.24
CA GLY A 66 54.92 27.91 -8.12
C GLY A 66 54.75 27.71 -9.64
N GLY A 67 53.50 27.82 -10.12
CA GLY A 67 53.19 28.09 -11.52
C GLY A 67 51.72 28.47 -11.73
N ARG A 68 51.45 29.77 -11.90
CA ARG A 68 50.11 30.30 -12.22
C ARG A 68 49.58 29.70 -13.52
N ARG A 69 48.45 28.97 -13.45
CA ARG A 69 47.36 29.03 -14.44
C ARG A 69 46.05 28.66 -13.72
N GLY A 70 45.17 29.63 -13.55
CA GLY A 70 43.81 29.38 -13.06
C GLY A 70 43.07 28.53 -14.08
N GLN A 71 42.71 27.31 -13.69
CA GLN A 71 41.74 26.49 -14.40
C GLN A 71 40.48 26.44 -13.55
N GLY A 72 39.45 27.13 -14.04
CA GLY A 72 38.17 27.28 -13.37
C GLY A 72 37.42 25.96 -13.26
N TRP A 73 36.62 25.87 -12.19
CA TRP A 73 35.63 24.82 -11.98
C TRP A 73 34.71 24.66 -13.20
N PRO A 74 34.27 23.42 -13.52
CA PRO A 74 33.23 23.22 -14.52
C PRO A 74 31.95 23.90 -14.02
N ARG A 75 31.57 24.99 -14.69
CA ARG A 75 30.31 25.68 -14.45
C ARG A 75 29.16 24.68 -14.60
N ALA A 76 28.34 24.58 -13.57
CA ALA A 76 27.04 23.97 -13.61
C ALA A 76 26.30 24.43 -14.88
N LYS A 77 25.91 23.49 -15.73
CA LYS A 77 25.05 23.77 -16.88
C LYS A 77 23.73 24.30 -16.32
N ARG A 78 23.52 25.61 -16.41
CA ARG A 78 22.21 26.23 -16.19
C ARG A 78 21.23 25.56 -17.14
N CYS A 79 20.20 24.92 -16.59
CA CYS A 79 18.99 24.62 -17.35
C CYS A 79 18.47 25.95 -17.90
N ARG A 80 18.59 26.15 -19.21
CA ARG A 80 17.83 27.21 -19.88
C ARG A 80 16.35 26.87 -19.72
N PRO A 81 15.49 27.83 -19.33
CA PRO A 81 14.06 27.63 -19.50
C PRO A 81 13.83 27.43 -21.00
N GLY A 82 13.29 26.28 -21.38
CA GLY A 82 12.81 26.05 -22.73
C GLY A 82 11.81 27.16 -23.05
N ARG A 83 12.08 27.91 -24.13
CA ARG A 83 11.11 28.85 -24.70
C ARG A 83 9.82 28.07 -24.91
N ARG A 84 8.78 28.43 -24.16
CA ARG A 84 7.41 28.08 -24.52
C ARG A 84 7.15 28.74 -25.88
N GLU A 85 7.18 27.95 -26.94
CA GLU A 85 6.62 28.38 -28.20
C GLU A 85 5.13 28.60 -27.95
N LEU A 86 4.69 29.85 -28.06
CA LEU A 86 3.28 30.19 -28.10
C LEU A 86 2.64 29.40 -29.25
N PRO A 87 1.45 28.79 -29.08
CA PRO A 87 0.74 28.19 -30.19
C PRO A 87 0.57 29.26 -31.27
N ARG A 88 1.08 28.99 -32.47
CA ARG A 88 0.81 29.77 -33.68
C ARG A 88 -0.69 30.00 -33.76
N ARG A 89 -1.11 31.26 -33.66
CA ARG A 89 -2.48 31.68 -33.98
C ARG A 89 -2.79 31.21 -35.40
N LEU A 90 -3.63 30.19 -35.51
CA LEU A 90 -4.35 29.88 -36.74
C LEU A 90 -5.09 31.15 -37.14
N HIS A 91 -4.63 31.79 -38.22
CA HIS A 91 -5.36 32.84 -38.89
C HIS A 91 -6.67 32.23 -39.39
N MET A 92 -7.77 32.63 -38.77
CA MET A 92 -9.10 32.48 -39.35
C MET A 92 -9.13 33.39 -40.59
N PRO A 93 -9.27 32.87 -41.81
CA PRO A 93 -9.37 33.72 -42.98
C PRO A 93 -10.67 34.51 -42.87
N LEU A 94 -10.53 35.83 -42.78
CA LEU A 94 -11.61 36.78 -42.94
C LEU A 94 -12.07 36.67 -44.40
N VAL A 95 -13.23 36.07 -44.63
CA VAL A 95 -13.85 36.00 -45.96
C VAL A 95 -14.28 37.42 -46.33
N VAL A 96 -13.56 38.02 -47.26
CA VAL A 96 -13.93 39.28 -47.92
C VAL A 96 -15.04 38.96 -48.93
N PRO A 97 -16.25 39.53 -48.83
CA PRO A 97 -17.23 39.39 -49.89
C PRO A 97 -16.79 40.25 -51.09
N ALA A 98 -16.44 39.58 -52.19
CA ALA A 98 -16.15 40.21 -53.47
C ALA A 98 -17.44 40.76 -54.09
N ALA A 99 -17.29 41.95 -54.66
CA ALA A 99 -18.34 42.76 -55.26
C ALA A 99 -19.01 42.11 -56.48
N MET A 100 -20.28 42.46 -56.62
CA MET A 100 -21.21 42.24 -57.73
C MET A 100 -20.62 42.60 -59.10
N ASN A 101 -20.84 41.76 -60.12
CA ASN A 101 -21.15 42.23 -61.47
C ASN A 101 -22.09 41.24 -62.19
N PRO A 102 -23.08 41.72 -62.98
CA PRO A 102 -24.21 40.95 -63.45
C PRO A 102 -23.97 40.35 -64.84
N GLY A 103 -24.61 39.21 -65.11
CA GLY A 103 -24.62 38.65 -66.45
C GLY A 103 -24.97 37.18 -66.53
N HIS A 104 -26.05 36.73 -65.87
CA HIS A 104 -26.58 35.39 -66.12
C HIS A 104 -28.00 35.45 -66.71
N SER A 105 -28.02 35.19 -68.02
CA SER A 105 -29.08 34.54 -68.78
C SER A 105 -30.03 33.73 -67.89
N THR A 106 -31.28 34.16 -67.80
CA THR A 106 -32.35 33.43 -67.13
C THR A 106 -32.74 32.21 -67.96
N ARG A 107 -31.97 31.12 -67.84
CA ARG A 107 -32.51 29.79 -68.17
C ARG A 107 -33.62 29.49 -67.15
N ARG A 108 -34.87 29.54 -67.60
CA ARG A 108 -35.99 28.95 -66.87
C ARG A 108 -35.76 27.45 -66.79
N GLU A 109 -35.27 26.98 -65.65
CA GLU A 109 -35.28 25.55 -65.34
C GLU A 109 -36.74 25.08 -65.31
N PRO A 110 -37.05 23.94 -65.95
CA PRO A 110 -38.40 23.38 -65.91
C PRO A 110 -38.74 23.00 -64.46
N PRO A 111 -40.00 23.15 -64.02
CA PRO A 111 -40.40 22.81 -62.66
C PRO A 111 -40.09 21.32 -62.41
N THR A 112 -39.14 21.03 -61.53
CA THR A 112 -38.90 19.67 -61.07
C THR A 112 -40.18 19.19 -60.40
N ARG A 113 -40.80 18.13 -60.94
CA ARG A 113 -41.96 17.49 -60.30
C ARG A 113 -41.60 17.19 -58.86
N GLN A 114 -42.30 17.81 -57.91
CA GLN A 114 -42.26 17.42 -56.52
C GLN A 114 -42.77 15.98 -56.44
N ARG A 115 -41.85 15.03 -56.27
CA ARG A 115 -42.18 13.69 -55.83
C ARG A 115 -42.44 13.79 -54.33
N GLY A 116 -43.72 13.72 -53.94
CA GLY A 116 -44.07 13.61 -52.52
C GLY A 116 -43.37 12.40 -51.90
N LEU A 117 -42.83 12.58 -50.71
CA LEU A 117 -42.26 11.50 -49.92
C LEU A 117 -43.38 10.48 -49.64
N SER A 118 -43.07 9.20 -49.90
CA SER A 118 -43.96 8.11 -49.53
C SER A 118 -44.07 8.04 -48.01
N LEU A 119 -45.27 7.78 -47.48
CA LEU A 119 -45.49 7.55 -46.04
C LEU A 119 -44.58 6.43 -45.52
N VAL A 120 -44.29 5.41 -46.35
CA VAL A 120 -43.38 4.31 -46.03
C VAL A 120 -41.93 4.81 -45.89
N GLU A 121 -41.50 5.76 -46.72
CA GLU A 121 -40.14 6.30 -46.72
C GLU A 121 -39.85 7.10 -45.45
N VAL A 122 -40.84 7.86 -44.97
CA VAL A 122 -40.78 8.58 -43.70
C VAL A 122 -40.77 7.60 -42.51
N LEU A 123 -41.60 6.56 -42.53
CA LEU A 123 -41.63 5.55 -41.47
C LEU A 123 -40.30 4.78 -41.38
N VAL A 124 -39.72 4.39 -42.51
CA VAL A 124 -38.41 3.70 -42.56
C VAL A 124 -37.30 4.63 -42.08
N GLY A 125 -37.30 5.90 -42.50
CA GLY A 125 -36.32 6.89 -42.05
C GLY A 125 -36.36 7.11 -40.53
N MET A 126 -37.57 7.23 -39.95
CA MET A 126 -37.74 7.33 -38.51
C MET A 126 -37.31 6.05 -37.78
N ALA A 127 -37.65 4.88 -38.31
CA ALA A 127 -37.27 3.60 -37.71
C ALA A 127 -35.74 3.43 -37.66
N ILE A 128 -35.03 3.74 -38.75
CA ILE A 128 -33.57 3.68 -38.81
C ILE A 128 -32.96 4.75 -37.89
N GLY A 129 -33.49 5.98 -37.89
CA GLY A 129 -33.01 7.06 -37.01
C GLY A 129 -33.14 6.72 -35.52
N LEU A 130 -34.25 6.09 -35.13
CA LEU A 130 -34.45 5.62 -33.75
C LEU A 130 -33.48 4.49 -33.40
N MET A 131 -33.24 3.56 -34.33
CA MET A 131 -32.29 2.48 -34.11
C MET A 131 -30.86 3.00 -33.88
N VAL A 132 -30.42 3.96 -34.69
CA VAL A 132 -29.07 4.56 -34.57
C VAL A 132 -28.94 5.36 -33.27
N THR A 133 -29.95 6.14 -32.89
CA THR A 133 -29.90 6.90 -31.63
C THR A 133 -29.88 5.99 -30.41
N LEU A 134 -30.65 4.89 -30.40
CA LEU A 134 -30.59 3.87 -29.33
C LEU A 134 -29.20 3.21 -29.24
N ALA A 135 -28.59 2.87 -30.37
CA ALA A 135 -27.24 2.33 -30.41
C ALA A 135 -26.20 3.33 -29.88
N ALA A 136 -26.32 4.61 -30.24
CA ALA A 136 -25.43 5.65 -29.75
C ALA A 136 -25.56 5.89 -28.24
N VAL A 137 -26.80 5.94 -27.72
CA VAL A 137 -27.06 6.15 -26.28
C VAL A 137 -26.57 4.96 -25.45
N SER A 138 -26.83 3.72 -25.89
CA SER A 138 -26.36 2.53 -25.17
C SER A 138 -24.84 2.45 -25.10
N SER A 139 -24.14 2.74 -26.20
CA SER A 139 -22.68 2.83 -26.22
C SER A 139 -22.14 3.87 -25.25
N LEU A 140 -22.74 5.08 -25.24
CA LEU A 140 -22.34 6.14 -24.32
C LEU A 140 -22.53 5.75 -22.85
N VAL A 141 -23.64 5.08 -22.52
CA VAL A 141 -23.90 4.58 -21.16
C VAL A 141 -22.83 3.57 -20.75
N PHE A 142 -22.52 2.61 -21.63
CA PHE A 142 -21.48 1.61 -21.36
C PHE A 142 -20.10 2.24 -21.13
N VAL A 143 -19.71 3.22 -21.95
CA VAL A 143 -18.44 3.95 -21.79
C VAL A 143 -18.38 4.68 -20.44
N ARG A 144 -19.48 5.34 -20.05
CA ARG A 144 -19.55 6.05 -18.76
C ARG A 144 -19.49 5.10 -17.56
N LEU A 145 -20.20 3.98 -17.63
CA LEU A 145 -20.16 2.95 -16.57
C LEU A 145 -18.75 2.37 -16.42
N SER A 146 -18.10 2.04 -17.54
CA SER A 146 -16.72 1.52 -17.55
C SER A 146 -15.75 2.53 -16.96
N ALA A 147 -15.85 3.80 -17.36
CA ALA A 147 -15.01 4.86 -16.83
C ALA A 147 -15.17 5.03 -15.31
N ALA A 148 -16.39 5.00 -14.79
CA ALA A 148 -16.64 5.10 -13.35
C ALA A 148 -16.00 3.93 -12.57
N THR A 149 -16.15 2.70 -13.04
CA THR A 149 -15.51 1.54 -12.39
C THR A 149 -13.98 1.61 -12.42
N ALA A 150 -13.40 2.10 -13.51
CA ALA A 150 -11.97 2.29 -13.63
C ALA A 150 -11.48 3.38 -12.66
N GLU A 151 -12.18 4.50 -12.56
CA GLU A 151 -11.86 5.57 -11.60
C GLU A 151 -11.90 5.06 -10.15
N ASP A 152 -12.91 4.27 -9.78
CA ASP A 152 -13.00 3.71 -8.43
C ASP A 152 -11.83 2.75 -8.15
N ALA A 153 -11.47 1.90 -9.11
CA ALA A 153 -10.31 1.03 -8.99
C ALA A 153 -8.99 1.81 -8.86
N TRP A 154 -8.87 2.96 -9.55
CA TRP A 154 -7.73 3.86 -9.43
C TRP A 154 -7.66 4.56 -8.07
N ARG A 155 -8.80 4.99 -7.53
CA ARG A 155 -8.87 5.57 -6.18
C ARG A 155 -8.38 4.58 -5.13
N LEU A 156 -8.89 3.35 -5.13
CA LEU A 156 -8.44 2.30 -4.22
C LEU A 156 -6.93 2.04 -4.34
N GLN A 157 -6.41 2.01 -5.57
CA GLN A 157 -4.98 1.82 -5.80
C GLN A 157 -4.14 3.00 -5.26
N GLN A 158 -4.63 4.23 -5.44
CA GLN A 158 -3.96 5.44 -4.99
C GLN A 158 -3.95 5.55 -3.46
N ASP A 159 -5.07 5.22 -2.81
CA ASP A 159 -5.20 5.24 -1.35
C ASP A 159 -4.30 4.17 -0.72
N ALA A 160 -4.34 2.94 -1.25
CA ALA A 160 -3.43 1.88 -0.83
C ALA A 160 -1.95 2.27 -1.01
N ASN A 161 -1.59 2.82 -2.17
CA ASN A 161 -0.21 3.26 -2.43
C ASN A 161 0.22 4.39 -1.47
N THR A 162 -0.69 5.29 -1.10
CA THR A 162 -0.42 6.36 -0.15
C THR A 162 -0.20 5.80 1.25
N ALA A 163 -1.07 4.89 1.72
CA ALA A 163 -0.90 4.18 2.99
C ALA A 163 0.44 3.42 3.05
N PHE A 164 0.74 2.59 2.03
CA PHE A 164 2.00 1.85 1.98
C PHE A 164 3.24 2.74 1.90
N ARG A 165 3.14 3.92 1.27
CA ARG A 165 4.24 4.88 1.24
C ARG A 165 4.54 5.39 2.64
N ILE A 166 3.51 5.72 3.43
CA ILE A 166 3.66 6.21 4.81
C ILE A 166 4.20 5.08 5.72
N ILE A 167 3.55 3.91 5.70
CA ILE A 167 3.98 2.72 6.45
C ILE A 167 5.43 2.37 6.09
N GLY A 168 5.75 2.31 4.80
CA GLY A 168 7.09 1.96 4.33
C GLY A 168 8.15 3.01 4.68
N TRP A 169 7.79 4.30 4.78
CA TRP A 169 8.72 5.33 5.23
C TRP A 169 9.10 5.13 6.71
N GLN A 170 8.13 4.78 7.55
CA GLN A 170 8.37 4.49 8.96
C GLN A 170 9.12 3.17 9.17
N LEU A 171 8.73 2.10 8.49
CA LEU A 171 9.41 0.80 8.58
C LEU A 171 10.88 0.85 8.14
N ARG A 172 11.21 1.65 7.12
CA ARG A 172 12.62 1.82 6.70
C ARG A 172 13.47 2.60 7.71
N GLN A 173 12.85 3.41 8.55
CA GLN A 173 13.50 4.16 9.61
C GLN A 173 13.42 3.46 10.97
N ALA A 174 12.63 2.39 11.08
CA ALA A 174 12.54 1.61 12.30
C ALA A 174 13.94 1.22 12.80
N GLY A 175 14.18 1.43 14.09
CA GLY A 175 15.47 1.20 14.74
C GLY A 175 16.55 2.23 14.46
N ALA A 176 16.27 3.29 13.68
CA ALA A 176 17.26 4.32 13.39
C ALA A 176 17.70 5.02 14.68
N ARG A 177 18.99 5.36 14.73
CA ARG A 177 19.60 6.15 15.79
C ARG A 177 20.25 7.40 15.19
N PRO A 178 20.19 8.55 15.85
CA PRO A 178 20.80 9.76 15.36
C PRO A 178 22.33 9.67 15.45
N LEU A 179 23.00 10.47 14.63
CA LEU A 179 24.44 10.67 14.67
C LEU A 179 24.73 11.87 15.58
N LEU A 180 25.56 11.68 16.58
CA LEU A 180 25.96 12.70 17.55
C LEU A 180 27.41 13.09 17.30
N ALA A 181 27.70 14.39 17.42
CA ALA A 181 29.06 14.88 17.36
C ALA A 181 29.80 14.53 18.65
N VAL A 182 30.96 13.89 18.52
CA VAL A 182 31.81 13.57 19.67
C VAL A 182 32.63 14.82 20.02
N ALA A 183 32.39 15.35 21.22
CA ALA A 183 32.96 16.62 21.67
C ALA A 183 34.48 16.68 21.48
N ASN A 184 34.96 17.79 20.90
CA ASN A 184 36.39 18.08 20.68
C ASN A 184 37.17 17.09 19.79
N THR A 185 36.49 16.21 19.06
CA THR A 185 37.15 15.26 18.13
C THR A 185 36.90 15.53 16.66
N GLY A 186 35.85 16.29 16.33
CA GLY A 186 35.40 16.50 14.95
C GLY A 186 34.81 15.23 14.28
N THR A 187 34.52 14.20 15.06
CA THR A 187 33.92 12.93 14.59
C THR A 187 32.45 12.83 14.98
N VAL A 188 31.72 11.92 14.34
CA VAL A 188 30.32 11.58 14.67
C VAL A 188 30.20 10.10 15.00
N GLU A 189 29.34 9.78 15.96
CA GLU A 189 29.00 8.41 16.36
C GLU A 189 27.49 8.22 16.44
N PHE A 190 27.01 6.98 16.33
CA PHE A 190 25.60 6.71 16.59
C PHE A 190 25.29 6.89 18.07
N ALA A 191 24.12 7.45 18.39
CA ALA A 191 23.65 7.51 19.77
C ALA A 191 23.65 6.09 20.39
N SER A 192 24.20 5.98 21.59
CA SER A 192 24.30 4.71 22.32
C SER A 192 22.95 4.21 22.81
N GLY A 193 22.00 5.11 23.06
CA GLY A 193 20.64 4.81 23.46
C GLY A 193 19.72 4.44 22.30
N TYR A 194 18.89 3.42 22.54
CA TYR A 194 17.67 3.17 21.77
C TYR A 194 16.57 2.77 22.74
N THR A 195 15.55 3.59 22.94
CA THR A 195 14.45 3.24 23.87
C THR A 195 13.38 2.37 23.20
N GLY A 196 13.15 2.57 21.90
CA GLY A 196 12.28 1.73 21.07
C GLY A 196 10.88 1.48 21.62
N TYR A 197 10.26 0.40 21.17
CA TYR A 197 9.03 -0.15 21.75
C TYR A 197 9.36 -1.23 22.79
N GLY A 198 8.55 -1.37 23.85
CA GLY A 198 8.75 -2.39 24.89
C GLY A 198 9.38 -1.83 26.17
N VAL A 199 10.09 -2.68 26.91
CA VAL A 199 10.83 -2.27 28.12
C VAL A 199 12.22 -1.75 27.73
N ALA A 200 12.74 -0.78 28.49
CA ALA A 200 13.99 -0.08 28.17
C ALA A 200 15.21 -1.01 27.99
N GLU A 201 15.19 -2.22 28.58
CA GLU A 201 16.28 -3.20 28.48
C GLU A 201 16.23 -4.09 27.22
N ALA A 202 15.10 -4.12 26.51
CA ALA A 202 14.92 -4.88 25.28
C ALA A 202 14.10 -4.08 24.26
N PRO A 203 14.64 -2.93 23.80
CA PRO A 203 13.92 -2.01 22.94
C PRO A 203 13.75 -2.63 21.55
N LEU A 204 12.54 -2.54 20.98
CA LEU A 204 12.22 -3.16 19.70
C LEU A 204 11.97 -2.10 18.63
N PRO A 205 12.54 -2.24 17.41
CA PRO A 205 12.33 -1.30 16.32
C PRO A 205 10.95 -1.44 15.66
N VAL A 206 10.40 -2.64 15.73
CA VAL A 206 9.11 -3.02 15.19
C VAL A 206 8.44 -3.92 16.20
N SER A 207 7.15 -3.71 16.39
CA SER A 207 6.29 -4.60 17.17
C SER A 207 4.88 -4.56 16.61
N GLY A 208 3.99 -5.40 17.13
CA GLY A 208 2.59 -5.35 16.79
C GLY A 208 1.78 -6.34 17.58
N SER A 209 0.49 -6.41 17.26
CA SER A 209 -0.43 -7.39 17.82
C SER A 209 -1.30 -7.98 16.72
N ASP A 210 -1.38 -9.30 16.69
CA ASP A 210 -2.33 -10.07 15.89
C ASP A 210 -3.73 -9.90 16.49
N GLY A 211 -4.69 -9.42 15.69
CA GLY A 211 -6.08 -9.26 16.11
C GLY A 211 -6.80 -10.60 16.30
N GLY A 212 -6.30 -11.66 15.66
CA GLY A 212 -6.87 -13.00 15.66
C GLY A 212 -7.98 -13.17 14.64
N GLY A 213 -7.93 -14.25 13.86
CA GLY A 213 -8.98 -14.61 12.91
C GLY A 213 -9.09 -13.62 11.76
N THR A 214 -10.14 -12.82 11.74
CA THR A 214 -10.37 -11.76 10.73
C THR A 214 -10.38 -10.36 11.36
N ALA A 215 -9.97 -10.24 12.62
CA ALA A 215 -9.84 -8.94 13.25
C ALA A 215 -8.56 -8.25 12.74
N PRO A 216 -8.59 -6.92 12.50
CA PRO A 216 -7.42 -6.20 12.03
C PRO A 216 -6.28 -6.20 13.04
N ASP A 217 -5.07 -6.28 12.52
CA ASP A 217 -3.83 -6.21 13.29
C ASP A 217 -3.46 -4.77 13.66
N VAL A 218 -2.45 -4.64 14.52
CA VAL A 218 -1.79 -3.37 14.81
C VAL A 218 -0.30 -3.51 14.52
N LEU A 219 0.23 -2.58 13.72
CA LEU A 219 1.66 -2.47 13.45
C LEU A 219 2.23 -1.26 14.20
N ARG A 220 3.37 -1.44 14.85
CA ARG A 220 4.10 -0.38 15.53
C ARG A 220 5.53 -0.34 15.07
N THR A 221 6.05 0.87 14.98
CA THR A 221 7.45 1.12 14.60
C THR A 221 8.00 2.19 15.53
N SER A 222 9.30 2.13 15.80
CA SER A 222 9.95 3.16 16.59
C SER A 222 11.31 3.54 16.02
N LEU A 223 11.68 4.79 16.21
CA LEU A 223 12.98 5.32 15.85
C LEU A 223 13.46 6.26 16.96
N GLN A 224 14.77 6.41 17.07
CA GLN A 224 15.38 7.35 17.99
C GLN A 224 15.68 8.67 17.26
N ASN A 225 15.29 9.75 17.90
CA ASN A 225 15.50 11.15 17.59
C ASN A 225 16.39 11.76 18.69
N ASP A 226 17.08 12.86 18.41
CA ASP A 226 17.87 13.60 19.40
C ASP A 226 17.83 15.09 19.04
N VAL A 227 18.33 15.96 19.92
CA VAL A 227 18.41 17.40 19.71
C VAL A 227 19.24 17.69 18.46
N GLY A 228 18.60 18.24 17.43
CA GLY A 228 19.22 18.52 16.13
C GLY A 228 18.95 17.47 15.05
N ALA A 229 18.30 16.36 15.39
CA ALA A 229 17.74 15.43 14.40
C ALA A 229 16.33 15.89 13.99
N ASP A 230 16.06 15.85 12.68
CA ASP A 230 14.77 16.22 12.08
C ASP A 230 13.85 15.01 11.86
N ALA A 231 13.88 14.04 12.78
CA ALA A 231 13.07 12.85 12.64
C ALA A 231 11.58 13.17 12.79
N ARG A 232 10.74 12.53 11.96
CA ARG A 232 9.30 12.78 11.89
C ARG A 232 8.52 11.51 12.15
N ASP A 233 7.39 11.67 12.81
CA ASP A 233 6.41 10.60 12.95
C ASP A 233 5.66 10.34 11.63
N CYS A 234 4.73 9.38 11.65
CA CYS A 234 3.96 8.96 10.49
C CYS A 234 3.01 10.03 9.95
N LEU A 235 2.75 11.08 10.74
CA LEU A 235 1.96 12.24 10.35
C LEU A 235 2.86 13.38 9.83
N GLY A 236 4.17 13.18 9.80
CA GLY A 236 5.16 14.18 9.38
C GLY A 236 5.46 15.21 10.46
N LEU A 237 5.01 14.98 11.70
CA LEU A 237 5.24 15.89 12.81
C LEU A 237 6.59 15.59 13.46
N ALA A 238 7.32 16.66 13.81
CA ALA A 238 8.48 16.51 14.70
C ALA A 238 7.97 16.41 16.15
N PRO A 239 8.64 15.61 16.99
CA PRO A 239 8.32 15.58 18.40
C PRO A 239 8.60 16.94 19.06
N ALA A 240 7.70 17.39 19.93
CA ALA A 240 7.95 18.56 20.77
C ALA A 240 8.93 18.22 21.91
N GLY A 241 9.85 19.13 22.24
CA GLY A 241 10.65 19.02 23.47
C GLY A 241 11.75 17.95 23.49
N GLY A 242 12.26 17.55 22.32
CA GLY A 242 13.41 16.64 22.26
C GLY A 242 13.08 15.20 22.66
N VAL A 243 11.83 14.74 22.44
CA VAL A 243 11.50 13.31 22.59
C VAL A 243 12.53 12.50 21.83
N VAL A 244 13.22 11.66 22.60
CA VAL A 244 14.28 10.82 22.06
C VAL A 244 13.62 9.68 21.27
N ASN A 245 12.49 9.14 21.68
CA ASN A 245 11.88 7.97 21.03
C ASN A 245 10.56 8.30 20.33
N ILE A 246 10.54 8.24 19.00
CA ILE A 246 9.33 8.41 18.20
C ILE A 246 8.71 7.04 17.97
N ILE A 247 7.49 6.83 18.48
CA ILE A 247 6.69 5.63 18.25
C ILE A 247 5.57 5.98 17.29
N ASN A 248 5.40 5.16 16.27
CA ASN A 248 4.27 5.23 15.34
C ASN A 248 3.46 3.95 15.47
N GLN A 249 2.14 4.08 15.50
CA GLN A 249 1.21 2.97 15.48
C GLN A 249 0.25 3.11 14.30
N PHE A 250 0.11 2.05 13.52
CA PHE A 250 -0.88 1.90 12.48
C PHE A 250 -1.94 0.92 12.96
N SER A 251 -3.21 1.32 12.90
CA SER A 251 -4.34 0.50 13.34
C SER A 251 -5.61 0.89 12.60
N LEU A 252 -6.54 -0.05 12.44
CA LEU A 252 -7.85 0.24 11.88
C LEU A 252 -8.80 0.81 12.93
N VAL A 253 -9.47 1.92 12.61
CA VAL A 253 -10.48 2.56 13.45
C VAL A 253 -11.66 2.98 12.56
N ASP A 254 -12.84 2.43 12.81
CA ASP A 254 -14.09 2.77 12.10
C ASP A 254 -13.96 2.78 10.56
N GLY A 255 -13.31 1.74 9.99
CA GLY A 255 -13.10 1.62 8.54
C GLY A 255 -12.03 2.54 7.96
N ASN A 256 -11.25 3.21 8.81
CA ASN A 256 -10.13 4.06 8.43
C ASN A 256 -8.82 3.51 8.99
N LEU A 257 -7.81 3.40 8.13
CA LEU A 257 -6.45 3.13 8.59
C LEU A 257 -5.92 4.41 9.22
N SER A 258 -5.73 4.38 10.53
CA SER A 258 -5.25 5.49 11.31
C SER A 258 -3.76 5.34 11.59
N CYS A 259 -3.05 6.46 11.60
CA CYS A 259 -1.74 6.52 12.22
C CYS A 259 -1.75 7.38 13.48
N THR A 260 -1.26 6.80 14.57
CA THR A 260 -0.96 7.48 15.82
C THR A 260 0.55 7.74 15.86
N GLY A 261 0.92 9.01 15.81
CA GLY A 261 2.28 9.49 16.00
C GLY A 261 2.55 9.87 17.46
N VAL A 262 3.46 10.82 17.67
CA VAL A 262 3.93 11.17 19.03
C VAL A 262 2.84 11.86 19.85
N SER A 263 2.03 12.71 19.22
CA SER A 263 1.05 13.55 19.93
C SER A 263 -0.34 13.55 19.30
N ASN A 264 -0.48 13.00 18.10
CA ASN A 264 -1.72 13.07 17.32
C ASN A 264 -2.03 11.73 16.68
N THR A 265 -3.32 11.53 16.40
CA THR A 265 -3.82 10.43 15.57
C THR A 265 -4.59 11.00 14.41
N ALA A 266 -4.36 10.50 13.20
CA ALA A 266 -5.12 10.88 12.02
C ALA A 266 -5.30 9.70 11.06
N SER A 267 -6.40 9.74 10.28
CA SER A 267 -6.62 8.79 9.19
C SER A 267 -5.64 9.04 8.05
N ILE A 268 -4.98 7.98 7.57
CA ILE A 268 -4.06 8.01 6.43
C ILE A 268 -4.64 7.36 5.17
N ALA A 269 -5.69 6.55 5.32
CA ALA A 269 -6.48 5.99 4.24
C ALA A 269 -7.89 5.62 4.74
N SER A 270 -8.91 5.87 3.93
CA SER A 270 -10.30 5.50 4.20
C SER A 270 -10.69 4.22 3.45
N GLY A 271 -11.83 3.65 3.83
CA GLY A 271 -12.39 2.48 3.17
C GLY A 271 -11.51 1.24 3.34
N VAL A 272 -10.78 1.13 4.45
CA VAL A 272 -9.97 -0.05 4.78
C VAL A 272 -10.84 -0.96 5.63
N GLU A 273 -11.12 -2.17 5.14
CA GLU A 273 -11.93 -3.16 5.87
C GLU A 273 -11.08 -4.09 6.73
N ASP A 274 -9.81 -4.28 6.35
CA ASP A 274 -8.91 -5.17 7.05
C ASP A 274 -7.45 -4.76 6.84
N MET A 275 -6.64 -4.95 7.88
CA MET A 275 -5.19 -4.81 7.86
C MET A 275 -4.58 -6.03 8.55
N GLN A 276 -3.74 -6.77 7.84
CA GLN A 276 -3.05 -7.94 8.37
C GLN A 276 -1.54 -7.77 8.21
N VAL A 277 -0.78 -8.27 9.18
CA VAL A 277 0.66 -8.04 9.28
C VAL A 277 1.39 -9.34 9.59
N TRP A 278 2.37 -9.69 8.75
CA TRP A 278 3.29 -10.80 9.01
C TRP A 278 4.71 -10.30 9.15
N TYR A 279 5.43 -10.88 10.08
CA TYR A 279 6.80 -10.54 10.40
C TYR A 279 7.73 -11.61 9.85
N GLY A 280 8.60 -11.20 8.94
CA GLY A 280 9.64 -12.05 8.37
C GLY A 280 10.84 -12.11 9.30
N GLU A 281 11.11 -13.28 9.87
CA GLU A 281 12.15 -13.52 10.85
C GLU A 281 13.19 -14.51 10.35
N ASN A 282 14.46 -14.29 10.70
CA ASN A 282 15.53 -15.24 10.45
C ASN A 282 15.63 -16.22 11.62
N THR A 283 15.30 -17.48 11.36
CA THR A 283 15.48 -18.56 12.32
C THR A 283 16.71 -19.40 11.97
N PRO A 284 17.19 -20.26 12.88
CA PRO A 284 18.22 -21.24 12.54
C PRO A 284 17.83 -22.18 11.38
N ALA A 285 16.52 -22.35 11.12
CA ALA A 285 16.00 -23.15 10.01
C ALA A 285 15.82 -22.34 8.70
N GLY A 286 16.08 -21.04 8.71
CA GLY A 286 15.91 -20.14 7.58
C GLY A 286 14.90 -19.02 7.83
N PHE A 287 14.56 -18.29 6.77
CA PHE A 287 13.62 -17.18 6.80
C PHE A 287 12.17 -17.69 6.77
N GLN A 288 11.33 -17.20 7.69
CA GLN A 288 9.90 -17.53 7.75
C GLN A 288 9.06 -16.31 8.11
N TYR A 289 7.77 -16.35 7.77
CA TYR A 289 6.79 -15.36 8.23
C TYR A 289 6.00 -15.89 9.42
N SER A 290 5.81 -15.05 10.44
CA SER A 290 4.96 -15.31 11.61
C SER A 290 4.03 -14.12 11.88
N THR A 291 2.81 -14.36 12.34
CA THR A 291 1.92 -13.28 12.81
C THR A 291 2.29 -12.81 14.22
N GLN A 292 2.96 -13.67 14.99
CA GLN A 292 3.40 -13.37 16.35
C GLN A 292 4.82 -13.92 16.58
N PRO A 293 5.87 -13.12 16.31
CA PRO A 293 7.24 -13.48 16.61
C PRO A 293 7.47 -13.76 18.09
N VAL A 294 8.26 -14.80 18.38
CA VAL A 294 8.76 -15.09 19.74
C VAL A 294 10.00 -14.23 20.04
N ALA A 295 10.89 -14.11 19.05
CA ALA A 295 12.12 -13.32 19.14
C ALA A 295 12.03 -12.12 18.20
N TRP A 296 11.49 -11.01 18.70
CA TRP A 296 11.31 -9.78 17.91
C TRP A 296 12.61 -9.17 17.36
N SER A 297 13.76 -9.46 18.00
CA SER A 297 15.08 -9.09 17.49
C SER A 297 15.49 -9.82 16.21
N ALA A 298 14.85 -10.96 15.89
CA ALA A 298 15.11 -11.72 14.66
C ALA A 298 14.29 -11.24 13.46
N VAL A 299 13.36 -10.30 13.66
CA VAL A 299 12.51 -9.76 12.60
C VAL A 299 13.32 -8.85 11.69
N THR A 300 13.34 -9.18 10.40
CA THR A 300 14.08 -8.45 9.36
C THR A 300 13.20 -7.92 8.23
N ALA A 301 11.95 -8.38 8.15
CA ALA A 301 10.97 -7.88 7.20
C ALA A 301 9.57 -7.81 7.81
N VAL A 302 8.71 -6.96 7.24
CA VAL A 302 7.29 -6.83 7.59
C VAL A 302 6.49 -6.88 6.30
N MET A 303 5.58 -7.83 6.19
CA MET A 303 4.58 -7.89 5.13
C MET A 303 3.28 -7.29 5.66
N VAL A 304 2.70 -6.36 4.92
CA VAL A 304 1.43 -5.72 5.26
C VAL A 304 0.44 -5.98 4.14
N CYS A 305 -0.73 -6.51 4.48
CA CYS A 305 -1.89 -6.59 3.60
C CYS A 305 -2.94 -5.57 4.03
N LEU A 306 -3.51 -4.86 3.05
CA LEU A 306 -4.66 -3.97 3.24
C LEU A 306 -5.78 -4.40 2.29
N ARG A 307 -6.97 -4.67 2.83
CA ARG A 307 -8.19 -4.84 2.02
C ARG A 307 -8.96 -3.53 2.02
N LEU A 308 -9.11 -2.94 0.84
CA LEU A 308 -9.87 -1.71 0.65
C LEU A 308 -11.19 -1.99 -0.07
N VAL A 309 -12.20 -1.19 0.25
CA VAL A 309 -13.55 -1.20 -0.33
C VAL A 309 -13.89 0.15 -0.95
N GLY A 310 -14.50 0.13 -2.13
CA GLY A 310 -15.03 1.31 -2.80
C GLY A 310 -16.30 1.82 -2.12
N GLU A 311 -16.45 3.14 -2.05
CA GLU A 311 -17.64 3.79 -1.48
C GLU A 311 -18.88 3.70 -2.39
N ARG A 312 -18.67 3.49 -3.69
CA ARG A 312 -19.74 3.39 -4.69
C ARG A 312 -20.15 1.94 -4.90
N PRO A 313 -21.45 1.68 -5.16
CA PRO A 313 -21.90 0.37 -5.61
C PRO A 313 -21.17 -0.05 -6.89
N ALA A 314 -20.54 -1.22 -6.86
CA ALA A 314 -19.95 -1.84 -8.03
C ALA A 314 -21.05 -2.37 -8.94
N GLN A 315 -20.89 -2.16 -10.25
CA GLN A 315 -21.82 -2.68 -11.26
C GLN A 315 -21.74 -4.22 -11.38
N VAL A 316 -20.56 -4.78 -11.07
CA VAL A 316 -20.30 -6.21 -10.99
C VAL A 316 -19.60 -6.45 -9.65
N SER A 317 -20.20 -7.30 -8.81
CA SER A 317 -19.62 -7.73 -7.54
C SER A 317 -19.50 -9.24 -7.56
N THR A 318 -18.29 -9.72 -7.33
CA THR A 318 -17.97 -11.13 -7.19
C THR A 318 -17.29 -11.32 -5.85
N ASP A 319 -17.29 -12.55 -5.35
CA ASP A 319 -16.52 -12.88 -4.16
C ASP A 319 -15.04 -12.52 -4.39
N THR A 320 -14.39 -12.02 -3.35
CA THR A 320 -12.98 -11.63 -3.38
C THR A 320 -12.20 -12.34 -2.30
N THR A 321 -10.90 -12.54 -2.52
CA THR A 321 -10.01 -13.10 -1.50
C THR A 321 -9.49 -11.99 -0.59
N GLY A 322 -9.69 -12.17 0.72
CA GLY A 322 -9.21 -11.28 1.76
C GLY A 322 -7.71 -11.39 2.03
N CYS A 323 -7.28 -10.82 3.15
CA CYS A 323 -5.87 -10.81 3.51
C CYS A 323 -5.40 -12.14 4.12
N ASN A 324 -6.30 -12.89 4.76
CA ASN A 324 -6.05 -14.19 5.39
C ASN A 324 -6.54 -15.35 4.51
N ASP A 325 -6.54 -15.15 3.18
CA ASP A 325 -7.07 -16.07 2.17
C ASP A 325 -8.56 -16.44 2.36
N GLU A 326 -9.29 -15.67 3.16
CA GLU A 326 -10.71 -15.86 3.39
C GLU A 326 -11.54 -15.38 2.21
N VAL A 327 -12.70 -16.02 1.99
CA VAL A 327 -13.65 -15.59 0.97
C VAL A 327 -14.50 -14.45 1.53
N VAL A 328 -14.42 -13.29 0.90
CA VAL A 328 -15.25 -12.12 1.20
C VAL A 328 -16.40 -12.10 0.21
N ALA A 329 -17.61 -12.33 0.71
CA ALA A 329 -18.81 -12.41 -0.10
C ALA A 329 -19.09 -11.11 -0.88
N ALA A 330 -19.60 -11.25 -2.09
CA ALA A 330 -20.11 -10.15 -2.89
C ALA A 330 -21.28 -9.44 -2.18
N ASP A 331 -21.12 -8.15 -1.88
CA ASP A 331 -22.15 -7.28 -1.28
C ASP A 331 -22.50 -6.08 -2.17
N GLY A 332 -22.10 -6.12 -3.44
CA GLY A 332 -22.29 -5.00 -4.35
C GLY A 332 -21.22 -3.90 -4.23
N ARG A 333 -20.13 -4.11 -3.49
CA ARG A 333 -18.99 -3.16 -3.45
C ARG A 333 -17.75 -3.72 -4.13
N LEU A 334 -16.93 -2.81 -4.67
CA LEU A 334 -15.65 -3.14 -5.26
C LEU A 334 -14.62 -3.32 -4.15
N ARG A 335 -14.01 -4.49 -4.04
CA ARG A 335 -12.95 -4.77 -3.07
C ARG A 335 -11.64 -5.12 -3.74
N ARG A 336 -10.53 -4.69 -3.14
CA ARG A 336 -9.18 -5.07 -3.57
C ARG A 336 -8.27 -5.25 -2.36
N SER A 337 -7.58 -6.38 -2.34
CA SER A 337 -6.52 -6.67 -1.37
C SER A 337 -5.17 -6.30 -1.98
N PHE A 338 -4.36 -5.56 -1.23
CA PHE A 338 -3.03 -5.14 -1.64
C PHE A 338 -2.01 -5.60 -0.63
N VAL A 339 -0.90 -6.17 -1.10
CA VAL A 339 0.18 -6.68 -0.23
C VAL A 339 1.49 -5.99 -0.58
N ARG A 340 2.26 -5.60 0.44
CA ARG A 340 3.63 -5.08 0.30
C ARG A 340 4.53 -5.66 1.38
N VAL A 341 5.78 -5.93 1.01
CA VAL A 341 6.84 -6.37 1.94
C VAL A 341 7.86 -5.25 2.09
N PHE A 342 8.24 -4.96 3.33
CA PHE A 342 9.22 -3.96 3.68
C PHE A 342 10.35 -4.60 4.49
N GLN A 343 11.59 -4.34 4.10
CA GLN A 343 12.76 -4.77 4.87
C GLN A 343 13.08 -3.76 5.97
N ILE A 344 13.43 -4.24 7.15
CA ILE A 344 13.94 -3.44 8.26
C ILE A 344 15.45 -3.27 8.05
N ARG A 345 15.93 -2.02 8.09
CA ARG A 345 17.34 -1.69 7.83
C ARG A 345 18.20 -1.60 9.07
N ASN A 346 17.61 -1.16 10.19
CA ASN A 346 18.33 -0.97 11.45
C ASN A 346 17.88 -2.06 12.45
N VAL A 347 18.21 -3.31 12.13
CA VAL A 347 17.96 -4.42 13.06
C VAL A 347 18.88 -4.25 14.26
N LEU A 348 18.30 -4.28 15.46
CA LEU A 348 19.08 -4.18 16.69
C LEU A 348 19.66 -5.56 16.99
N GLU A 349 20.98 -5.69 16.96
CA GLU A 349 21.61 -6.94 17.42
C GLU A 349 21.32 -7.13 18.90
N ALA A 350 20.76 -8.28 19.26
CA ALA A 350 20.57 -8.66 20.64
C ALA A 350 21.94 -8.93 21.29
N GLY A 351 22.42 -8.00 22.11
CA GLY A 351 23.53 -8.23 23.04
C GLY A 351 24.95 -7.99 22.49
N LYS A 352 25.31 -6.72 22.31
CA LYS A 352 26.70 -6.27 22.46
C LYS A 352 26.78 -5.03 23.34
#